data_AF-E4N4M6-F1
#
_entry.id   AF-E4N4M6-F1
#
_cell.length_a   1.000
_cell.length_b   1.000
_cell.length_c   1.000
_cell.angle_alpha   90.00
_cell.angle_beta   90.00
_cell.angle_gamma   90.00
#
_symmetry.space_group_name_H-M   'P 1'
#
loop_
_entity.id
_entity.type
_entity.pdbx_description
1 polymer ?
#
loop_
_entity_poly.entity_id
_entity_poly.type
_entity_poly.pdbx_seq_one_letter_code
_entity_poly.pdbx_strand_id
1 'polypeptide(L)'
;MPYVAEGDYSRAGGEAAMRELLARVTELDAVFVASDLMADGALSVLEHAGRGVPADVAVGGFDDSPVAAGTRPPLATIRQPWDRISAEMVRLLLARIAGEDAPTVILPTELVVRRSA
;
A
#
# COMPACT_ATOMS: atom_id res chain seq x y z
N MET A 1 14.48 -3.42 14.54
CA MET A 1 13.91 -3.89 13.25
C MET A 1 12.41 -3.65 13.29
N PRO A 2 11.76 -3.29 12.18
CA PRO A 2 10.31 -3.14 12.16
C PRO A 2 9.63 -4.50 12.43
N TYR A 3 8.44 -4.47 13.00
CA TYR A 3 7.57 -5.65 13.07
C TYR A 3 6.95 -5.88 11.68
N VAL A 4 6.91 -7.13 11.24
CA VAL A 4 6.37 -7.53 9.93
C VAL A 4 5.36 -8.64 10.13
N ALA A 5 4.23 -8.51 9.46
CA ALA A 5 3.24 -9.56 9.24
C ALA A 5 2.97 -9.64 7.73
N GLU A 6 2.96 -10.86 7.20
CA GLU A 6 2.83 -11.10 5.77
C GLU A 6 1.36 -11.12 5.33
N GLY A 7 1.09 -10.64 4.12
CA GLY A 7 -0.21 -10.75 3.48
C GLY A 7 -0.06 -11.09 2.00
N ASP A 8 -1.19 -11.14 1.30
CA ASP A 8 -1.29 -11.70 -0.06
C ASP A 8 -1.88 -10.72 -1.08
N TYR A 9 -1.78 -9.42 -0.80
CA TYR A 9 -2.42 -8.34 -1.56
C TYR A 9 -3.95 -8.33 -1.53
N SER A 10 -4.60 -9.25 -0.81
CA SER A 10 -6.04 -9.23 -0.61
C SER A 10 -6.44 -8.40 0.61
N ARG A 11 -7.68 -7.91 0.61
CA ARG A 11 -8.25 -7.22 1.78
C ARG A 11 -8.24 -8.12 3.03
N ALA A 12 -8.59 -9.40 2.88
CA ALA A 12 -8.61 -10.36 3.97
C ALA A 12 -7.20 -10.65 4.52
N GLY A 13 -6.19 -10.69 3.66
CA GLY A 13 -4.78 -10.79 4.07
C GLY A 13 -4.34 -9.57 4.89
N GLY A 14 -4.75 -8.37 4.47
CA GLY A 14 -4.52 -7.13 5.24
C GLY A 14 -5.18 -7.17 6.62
N GLU A 15 -6.41 -7.69 6.73
CA GLU A 15 -7.05 -7.89 8.03
C GLU A 15 -6.28 -8.89 8.92
N ALA A 16 -5.90 -10.04 8.38
CA ALA A 16 -5.18 -11.07 9.12
C ALA A 16 -3.84 -10.53 9.65
N ALA A 17 -3.07 -9.86 8.79
CA ALA A 17 -1.80 -9.25 9.14
C ALA A 17 -1.96 -8.17 10.23
N MET A 18 -2.98 -7.31 10.14
CA MET A 18 -3.23 -6.28 11.15
C MET A 18 -3.61 -6.89 12.51
N ARG A 19 -4.44 -7.95 12.53
CA ARG A 19 -4.78 -8.67 13.78
C ARG A 19 -3.51 -9.25 14.42
N GLU A 20 -2.62 -9.82 13.61
CA GLU A 20 -1.35 -10.34 14.08
C GLU A 20 -0.46 -9.24 14.69
N LEU A 21 -0.33 -8.10 14.01
CA LEU A 21 0.47 -6.98 14.49
C LEU A 21 -0.06 -6.42 15.82
N LEU A 22 -1.38 -6.23 15.95
CA LEU A 22 -2.00 -5.76 17.20
C LEU A 22 -1.80 -6.75 18.36
N ALA A 23 -1.79 -8.06 18.07
CA ALA A 23 -1.55 -9.08 19.09
C ALA A 23 -0.07 -9.13 19.54
N ARG A 24 0.87 -8.82 18.65
CA ARG A 24 2.32 -8.87 18.91
C ARG A 24 2.88 -7.56 19.45
N VAL A 25 2.26 -6.43 19.13
CA VAL A 25 2.79 -5.08 19.36
C VAL A 25 1.71 -4.20 19.97
N THR A 26 1.68 -4.10 21.30
CA THR A 26 0.64 -3.35 22.02
C THR A 26 0.73 -1.84 21.77
N GLU A 27 1.96 -1.32 21.61
CA GLU A 27 2.29 0.10 21.40
C GLU A 27 2.44 0.45 19.91
N LEU A 28 1.80 -0.30 19.00
CA LEU A 28 1.85 0.02 17.58
C LEU A 28 1.21 1.40 17.33
N ASP A 29 1.97 2.33 16.76
CA ASP A 29 1.55 3.72 16.48
C ASP A 29 1.48 4.06 14.99
N ALA A 30 2.04 3.21 14.13
CA ALA A 30 1.95 3.34 12.69
C ALA A 30 2.09 2.00 11.96
N VAL A 31 1.49 1.90 10.78
CA VAL A 31 1.68 0.78 9.86
C VAL A 31 1.75 1.27 8.41
N PHE A 32 2.76 0.78 7.68
CA PHE A 32 2.84 0.92 6.23
C PHE A 32 2.44 -0.41 5.59
N VAL A 33 1.49 -0.35 4.67
CA VAL A 33 0.85 -1.52 4.07
C VAL A 33 1.15 -1.57 2.58
N ALA A 34 1.50 -2.75 2.08
CA ALA A 34 2.03 -2.94 0.73
C ALA A 34 1.03 -2.72 -0.42
N SER A 35 -0.26 -2.56 -0.14
CA SER A 35 -1.27 -2.12 -1.10
C SER A 35 -2.44 -1.42 -0.42
N ASP A 36 -3.14 -0.58 -1.17
CA ASP A 36 -4.34 0.12 -0.68
C ASP A 36 -5.47 -0.85 -0.30
N LEU A 37 -5.59 -1.98 -1.01
CA LEU A 37 -6.62 -2.98 -0.72
C LEU A 37 -6.36 -3.71 0.60
N MET A 38 -5.09 -4.04 0.88
CA MET A 38 -4.71 -4.56 2.20
C MET A 38 -4.88 -3.49 3.29
N ALA A 39 -4.55 -2.23 2.99
CA ALA A 39 -4.69 -1.13 3.93
C ALA A 39 -6.15 -0.90 4.32
N ASP A 40 -7.10 -1.06 3.41
CA ASP A 40 -8.54 -1.05 3.72
C ASP A 40 -8.93 -2.17 4.71
N GLY A 41 -8.36 -3.36 4.56
CA GLY A 41 -8.49 -4.45 5.54
C GLY A 41 -7.88 -4.10 6.90
N ALA A 42 -6.69 -3.48 6.91
CA ALA A 42 -6.04 -3.04 8.14
C ALA A 42 -6.85 -1.96 8.87
N LEU A 43 -7.37 -0.96 8.15
CA LEU A 43 -8.24 0.08 8.69
C LEU A 43 -9.50 -0.52 9.32
N SER A 44 -10.12 -1.50 8.66
CA SER A 44 -11.26 -2.23 9.20
C SER A 44 -10.90 -2.92 10.53
N VAL A 45 -9.73 -3.55 10.65
CA VAL A 45 -9.32 -4.19 11.92
C VAL A 45 -9.04 -3.16 13.01
N LEU A 46 -8.40 -2.04 12.70
CA LEU A 46 -8.13 -0.97 13.66
C LEU A 46 -9.44 -0.38 14.20
N GLU A 47 -10.43 -0.15 13.32
CA GLU A 47 -11.77 0.31 13.72
C GLU A 47 -12.44 -0.69 14.68
N HIS A 48 -12.44 -1.99 14.35
CA HIS A 48 -13.04 -3.03 15.21
C HIS A 48 -12.29 -3.20 16.55
N ALA A 49 -10.99 -2.90 16.58
CA ALA A 49 -10.18 -2.90 17.79
C ALA A 49 -10.33 -1.61 18.61
N GLY A 50 -11.12 -0.64 18.15
CA GLY A 50 -11.30 0.65 18.80
C GLY A 50 -10.04 1.53 18.77
N ARG A 51 -9.13 1.30 17.81
CA ARG A 51 -7.95 2.14 17.59
C ARG A 51 -8.29 3.24 16.60
N GLY A 52 -8.18 4.49 17.04
CA GLY A 52 -8.39 5.67 16.21
C GLY A 52 -7.29 5.83 15.15
N VAL A 53 -7.69 6.15 13.93
CA VAL A 53 -6.77 6.48 12.83
C VAL A 53 -6.99 7.95 12.44
N PRO A 54 -5.95 8.80 12.43
CA PRO A 54 -4.53 8.50 12.67
C PRO A 54 -4.11 8.60 14.15
N ALA A 55 -5.03 8.96 15.06
CA ALA A 55 -4.67 9.41 16.41
C ALA A 55 -3.93 8.37 17.27
N ASP A 56 -4.30 7.09 17.14
CA ASP A 56 -3.64 5.98 17.84
C ASP A 56 -2.69 5.24 16.90
N VAL A 57 -3.11 4.99 15.66
CA VAL A 57 -2.31 4.29 14.65
C VAL A 57 -2.41 5.02 13.30
N ALA A 58 -1.31 5.58 12.82
CA ALA A 58 -1.23 6.11 11.47
C ALA A 58 -1.15 4.98 10.44
N VAL A 59 -1.82 5.12 9.30
CA VAL A 59 -1.87 4.10 8.24
C VAL A 59 -1.42 4.71 6.91
N GLY A 60 -0.37 4.13 6.33
CA GLY A 60 0.08 4.41 4.98
C GLY A 60 -0.11 3.21 4.05
N GLY A 61 -0.52 3.44 2.81
CA GLY A 61 -0.68 2.42 1.77
C GLY A 61 0.26 2.59 0.58
N PHE A 62 -0.03 1.82 -0.47
CA PHE A 62 0.68 1.86 -1.75
C PHE A 62 -0.33 1.62 -2.88
N ASP A 63 -0.19 2.36 -3.99
CA ASP A 63 -0.90 2.28 -5.29
C ASP A 63 -1.53 3.61 -5.70
N ASP A 64 -2.13 4.34 -4.76
CA ASP A 64 -3.08 5.43 -5.02
C ASP A 64 -4.25 5.01 -5.94
N SER A 65 -4.74 3.80 -5.68
CA SER A 65 -5.93 3.24 -6.31
C SER A 65 -7.21 3.96 -5.85
N PRO A 66 -8.35 3.75 -6.54
CA PRO A 66 -9.65 4.27 -6.09
C PRO A 66 -10.03 3.86 -4.65
N VAL A 67 -9.50 2.73 -4.17
CA VAL A 67 -9.70 2.28 -2.78
C VAL A 67 -9.16 3.31 -1.79
N ALA A 68 -7.97 3.87 -2.03
CA ALA A 68 -7.33 4.81 -1.11
C ALA A 68 -8.20 6.05 -0.85
N ALA A 69 -8.86 6.60 -1.87
CA ALA A 69 -9.74 7.75 -1.71
C ALA A 69 -11.09 7.39 -1.04
N GLY A 70 -11.53 6.13 -1.15
CA GLY A 70 -12.82 5.63 -0.63
C GLY A 70 -12.80 5.13 0.81
N THR A 71 -11.62 4.87 1.37
CA THR A 71 -11.43 4.46 2.78
C THR A 71 -11.88 5.54 3.78
N ARG A 72 -12.10 5.13 5.03
CA ARG A 72 -12.47 6.02 6.14
C ARG A 72 -11.54 5.76 7.34
N PRO A 73 -10.64 6.71 7.67
CA PRO A 73 -10.31 7.95 6.94
C PRO A 73 -9.70 7.68 5.56
N PRO A 74 -9.76 8.63 4.61
CA PRO A 74 -9.06 8.52 3.33
C PRO A 74 -7.56 8.26 3.51
N LEU A 75 -7.04 7.26 2.80
CA LEU A 75 -5.74 6.65 2.99
C LEU A 75 -4.61 7.47 2.35
N ALA A 76 -3.62 7.83 3.17
CA ALA A 76 -2.33 8.32 2.70
C ALA A 76 -1.58 7.16 2.03
N THR A 77 -1.03 7.36 0.84
CA THR A 77 -0.52 6.26 0.01
C THR A 77 0.57 6.72 -0.95
N ILE A 78 1.37 5.79 -1.45
CA ILE A 78 2.34 6.05 -2.51
C ILE A 78 1.68 5.82 -3.87
N ARG A 79 1.56 6.89 -4.68
CA ARG A 79 1.09 6.81 -6.06
C ARG A 79 2.14 6.19 -6.97
N GLN A 80 1.72 5.17 -7.71
CA GLN A 80 2.50 4.60 -8.80
C GLN A 80 2.11 5.24 -10.14
N PRO A 81 3.08 5.60 -11.01
CA PRO A 81 2.79 6.20 -12.31
C PRO A 81 2.39 5.12 -13.34
N TRP A 82 1.24 4.46 -13.16
CA TRP A 82 0.80 3.31 -13.97
C TRP A 82 0.75 3.59 -15.48
N ASP A 83 0.39 4.80 -15.89
CA ASP A 83 0.43 5.22 -17.29
C ASP A 83 1.85 5.17 -17.87
N ARG A 84 2.86 5.56 -17.08
CA ARG A 84 4.27 5.48 -17.48
C ARG A 84 4.80 4.05 -17.39
N ILE A 85 4.41 3.30 -16.36
CA ILE A 85 4.80 1.89 -16.21
C ILE A 85 4.34 1.10 -17.44
N SER A 86 3.07 1.23 -17.83
CA SER A 86 2.50 0.52 -18.98
C SER A 86 3.17 0.93 -20.30
N ALA A 87 3.40 2.22 -20.53
CA ALA A 87 4.09 2.71 -21.70
C ALA A 87 5.53 2.17 -21.80
N GLU A 88 6.29 2.20 -20.71
CA GLU A 88 7.66 1.67 -20.68
C GLU A 88 7.70 0.15 -20.85
N MET A 89 6.77 -0.60 -20.24
CA MET A 89 6.68 -2.05 -20.44
C MET A 89 6.46 -2.40 -21.92
N VAL A 90 5.53 -1.74 -22.59
CA VAL A 90 5.27 -1.98 -24.02
C VAL A 90 6.48 -1.60 -24.87
N ARG A 91 7.11 -0.44 -24.59
CA ARG A 91 8.31 0.01 -25.30
C ARG A 91 9.46 -0.99 -25.17
N LEU A 92 9.74 -1.47 -23.96
CA LEU A 92 10.81 -2.44 -23.68
C LEU A 92 10.51 -3.81 -24.32
N LEU A 93 9.26 -4.25 -24.30
CA LEU A 93 8.84 -5.49 -24.97
C LEU A 93 9.07 -5.41 -26.49
N LEU A 94 8.68 -4.31 -27.12
CA LEU A 94 8.86 -4.11 -28.56
C LEU A 94 10.35 -4.06 -28.95
N ALA A 95 11.18 -3.37 -28.17
CA ALA A 95 12.63 -3.36 -28.35
C ALA A 95 13.21 -4.78 -28.29
N ARG A 96 12.77 -5.58 -27.31
CA ARG A 96 13.22 -6.97 -27.17
C ARG A 96 12.81 -7.85 -28.35
N ILE A 97 11.61 -7.65 -28.89
CA ILE A 97 11.12 -8.34 -30.10
C ILE A 97 11.96 -7.97 -31.33
N ALA A 98 12.40 -6.70 -31.42
CA ALA A 98 13.28 -6.22 -32.48
C ALA A 98 14.74 -6.70 -32.35
N GLY A 99 15.08 -7.45 -31.29
CA GLY A 99 16.44 -7.93 -31.03
C GLY A 99 17.34 -6.90 -30.34
N GLU A 100 16.76 -5.81 -29.83
CA GLU A 100 17.48 -4.78 -29.08
C GLU A 100 17.63 -5.18 -27.60
N ASP A 101 18.63 -4.59 -26.93
CA ASP A 101 18.77 -4.67 -25.48
C ASP A 101 17.74 -3.76 -24.80
N ALA A 102 17.06 -4.29 -23.79
CA ALA A 102 16.04 -3.59 -23.02
C ALA A 102 16.58 -3.29 -21.61
N PRO A 103 16.90 -2.01 -21.27
CA PRO A 103 17.47 -1.68 -19.97
C PRO A 103 16.43 -1.75 -18.85
N THR A 104 16.91 -1.90 -17.62
CA THR A 104 16.08 -1.69 -16.42
C THR A 104 15.68 -0.21 -16.32
N VAL A 105 14.39 0.04 -16.16
CA VAL A 105 13.84 1.39 -15.97
C VAL A 105 13.26 1.48 -14.56
N ILE A 106 13.64 2.53 -13.82
CA ILE A 106 13.07 2.87 -12.51
C ILE A 106 12.27 4.16 -12.68
N LEU A 107 11.01 4.15 -12.25
CA LEU A 107 10.12 5.30 -12.34
C LEU A 107 9.91 5.92 -10.96
N PRO A 108 9.86 7.26 -10.86
CA PRO A 108 9.62 7.93 -9.58
C PRO A 108 8.18 7.71 -9.10
N THR A 109 8.00 7.55 -7.80
CA THR A 109 6.72 7.51 -7.11
C THR A 109 6.46 8.82 -6.36
N GLU A 110 5.21 9.06 -5.95
CA GLU A 110 4.80 10.27 -5.23
C GLU A 110 4.02 9.90 -3.96
N LEU A 111 4.31 10.54 -2.84
CA LEU A 111 3.49 10.41 -1.62
C LEU A 111 2.24 11.28 -1.75
N VAL A 112 1.07 10.65 -1.62
CA VAL A 112 -0.23 11.31 -1.56
C VAL A 112 -0.69 11.33 -0.11
N VAL A 113 -0.54 12.48 0.54
CA VAL A 113 -0.94 12.67 1.94
C VAL A 113 -2.47 12.80 2.02
N ARG A 114 -3.10 12.03 2.92
CA ARG A 114 -4.54 12.10 3.23
C ARG A 114 -4.75 12.08 4.74
N ARG A 115 -5.93 11.67 5.22
CA ARG A 115 -6.30 11.80 6.65
C ARG A 115 -5.90 10.63 7.52
N SER A 116 -5.41 9.53 6.94
CA SER A 116 -4.99 8.35 7.71
C SER A 116 -3.57 8.46 8.28
N ALA A 117 -2.80 9.49 7.94
CA ALA A 117 -1.46 9.77 8.44
C ALA A 117 -1.18 11.28 8.44
#